data_AF-A0A381VKW2-F1
#
_entry.id   AF-A0A381VKW2-F1
#
_cell.length_a   1.000
_cell.length_b   1.000
_cell.length_c   1.000
_cell.angle_alpha   90.00
_cell.angle_beta   90.00
_cell.angle_gamma   90.00
#
_symmetry.space_group_name_H-M   'P 1'
#
loop_
_entity.id
_entity.type
_entity.pdbx_description
1 polymer ?
#
loop_
_entity_poly.entity_id
_entity_poly.type
_entity_poly.pdbx_seq_one_letter_code
_entity_poly.pdbx_strand_id
1 'polypeptide(L)'
;MNSHLSYLFTSAMNFKSIRNFFKTEERKKKIPINQQTKFIETYSNNLINFVYKSVPIRTDDDKYKFNIYKHAKFNKNIYDIVCYDSQQIVAYFIQTKSYYKKIKTFDIFLNYNFNLPKSNILYPNLILHIYSFLPKQFNKTHKNGTFIGSIQTDWNYQNFILNVDNSNLCKNKIITNYLYNAKQYIYPNLTLEEHYTRPIKKTEISIRNNNQKTLAITNIRPEWDEELQIYTFQNWGRIRAKSTKNTQFVDKNNNIIAIFGRLEFEDEYVLDFKNMSLIQAISLAITCLNK
;
A
#
# COMPACT_ATOMS: atom_id res chain seq x y z
N MET A 1 -16.11 -27.39 -23.66
CA MET A 1 -16.16 -28.36 -22.55
C MET A 1 -14.95 -28.32 -21.59
N ASN A 2 -13.82 -27.66 -21.92
CA ASN A 2 -12.63 -27.61 -21.05
C ASN A 2 -12.59 -26.49 -19.99
N SER A 3 -13.55 -25.55 -19.95
CA SER A 3 -13.55 -24.44 -18.99
C SER A 3 -14.15 -24.80 -17.61
N HIS A 4 -14.96 -25.85 -17.54
CA HIS A 4 -15.61 -26.24 -16.30
C HIS A 4 -14.71 -27.10 -15.40
N LEU A 5 -13.80 -27.89 -16.01
CA LEU A 5 -12.83 -28.71 -15.32
C LEU A 5 -11.72 -27.86 -14.66
N SER A 6 -11.21 -26.82 -15.32
CA SER A 6 -10.22 -25.90 -14.72
C SER A 6 -10.77 -25.10 -13.54
N TYR A 7 -12.07 -24.77 -13.56
CA TYR A 7 -12.78 -24.14 -12.44
C TYR A 7 -13.02 -25.10 -11.26
N LEU A 8 -13.27 -26.39 -11.56
CA LEU A 8 -13.39 -27.45 -10.54
C LEU A 8 -12.03 -27.81 -9.92
N PHE A 9 -10.95 -27.83 -10.71
CA PHE A 9 -9.60 -28.08 -10.21
C PHE A 9 -9.05 -26.95 -9.34
N THR A 10 -9.37 -25.70 -9.64
CA THR A 10 -9.02 -24.56 -8.77
C THR A 10 -9.80 -24.61 -7.47
N SER A 11 -11.09 -24.95 -7.47
CA SER A 11 -11.91 -24.98 -6.24
C SER A 11 -11.68 -26.19 -5.33
N ALA A 12 -11.22 -27.34 -5.86
CA ALA A 12 -11.06 -28.59 -5.09
C ALA A 12 -9.66 -28.79 -4.47
N MET A 13 -8.62 -28.11 -4.96
CA MET A 13 -7.31 -28.19 -4.33
C MET A 13 -7.27 -27.32 -3.08
N ASN A 14 -6.89 -27.92 -1.94
CA ASN A 14 -6.82 -27.30 -0.64
C ASN A 14 -5.79 -26.14 -0.66
N PHE A 15 -6.24 -24.95 -1.12
CA PHE A 15 -5.45 -23.76 -1.48
C PHE A 15 -4.38 -23.38 -0.46
N LYS A 16 -4.58 -23.73 0.81
CA LYS A 16 -3.66 -23.44 1.91
C LYS A 16 -2.33 -24.20 1.81
N SER A 17 -2.33 -25.45 1.35
CA SER A 17 -1.10 -26.26 1.24
C SER A 17 -0.23 -25.81 0.06
N ILE A 18 -0.83 -25.54 -1.09
CA ILE A 18 -0.15 -25.02 -2.28
C ILE A 18 0.37 -23.60 -2.03
N ARG A 19 -0.43 -22.73 -1.41
CA ARG A 19 -0.01 -21.38 -1.00
C ARG A 19 1.15 -21.42 -0.01
N ASN A 20 1.15 -22.39 0.91
CA ASN A 20 2.28 -22.60 1.81
C ASN A 20 3.51 -23.12 1.05
N PHE A 21 3.35 -24.02 0.09
CA PHE A 21 4.44 -24.58 -0.71
C PHE A 21 5.20 -23.50 -1.50
N PHE A 22 4.51 -22.67 -2.30
CA PHE A 22 5.14 -21.56 -3.03
C PHE A 22 5.77 -20.51 -2.10
N LYS A 23 5.12 -20.19 -0.98
CA LYS A 23 5.72 -19.35 0.07
C LYS A 23 6.98 -19.98 0.67
N THR A 24 7.15 -21.30 0.64
CA THR A 24 8.29 -22.00 1.25
C THR A 24 9.44 -22.20 0.27
N GLU A 25 9.17 -22.30 -1.03
CA GLU A 25 10.20 -22.28 -2.07
C GLU A 25 10.87 -20.90 -2.20
N GLU A 26 10.11 -19.80 -2.17
CA GLU A 26 10.69 -18.45 -2.12
C GLU A 26 11.52 -18.21 -0.83
N ARG A 27 11.20 -18.89 0.29
CA ARG A 27 11.91 -18.77 1.59
C ARG A 27 13.35 -19.30 1.59
N LYS A 28 13.77 -20.10 0.61
CA LYS A 28 15.10 -20.76 0.63
C LYS A 28 16.24 -19.93 0.04
N LYS A 29 15.98 -18.78 -0.59
CA LYS A 29 17.06 -17.87 -1.00
C LYS A 29 17.46 -17.01 0.19
N LYS A 30 18.69 -17.19 0.72
CA LYS A 30 19.31 -16.21 1.63
C LYS A 30 19.44 -14.89 0.85
N ILE A 31 18.53 -13.96 1.11
CA ILE A 31 18.58 -12.62 0.52
C ILE A 31 19.62 -11.83 1.34
N PRO A 32 20.60 -11.17 0.70
CA PRO A 32 21.51 -10.25 1.40
C PRO A 32 20.71 -9.22 2.20
N ILE A 33 21.28 -8.65 3.27
CA ILE A 33 20.64 -7.52 3.97
C ILE A 33 20.51 -6.35 2.98
N ASN A 34 19.36 -6.28 2.33
CA ASN A 34 19.09 -5.32 1.28
C ASN A 34 18.80 -3.94 1.88
N GLN A 35 18.85 -2.90 1.05
CA GLN A 35 18.60 -1.53 1.45
C GLN A 35 17.23 -1.34 2.14
N GLN A 36 16.22 -2.12 1.76
CA GLN A 36 14.89 -2.06 2.37
C GLN A 36 14.85 -2.67 3.77
N THR A 37 15.58 -3.76 4.02
CA THR A 37 15.76 -4.31 5.37
C THR A 37 16.45 -3.28 6.26
N LYS A 38 17.51 -2.63 5.73
CA LYS A 38 18.18 -1.53 6.42
C LYS A 38 17.25 -0.33 6.65
N PHE A 39 16.37 0.01 5.71
CA PHE A 39 15.37 1.07 5.90
C PHE A 39 14.43 0.75 7.06
N ILE A 40 13.88 -0.46 7.10
CA ILE A 40 12.98 -0.90 8.18
C ILE A 40 13.72 -0.89 9.53
N GLU A 41 14.91 -1.48 9.58
CA GLU A 41 15.71 -1.57 10.81
C GLU A 41 16.19 -0.19 11.29
N THR A 42 16.72 0.64 10.39
CA THR A 42 17.31 1.96 10.74
C THR A 42 16.25 2.99 11.07
N TYR A 43 15.11 3.02 10.34
CA TYR A 43 14.06 4.03 10.56
C TYR A 43 13.01 3.61 11.59
N SER A 44 12.94 2.33 12.00
CA SER A 44 12.16 1.93 13.18
C SER A 44 12.52 2.74 14.43
N ASN A 45 13.73 3.30 14.47
CA ASN A 45 14.18 4.16 15.56
C ASN A 45 13.46 5.51 15.64
N ASN A 46 12.93 6.04 14.53
CA ASN A 46 12.12 7.24 14.48
C ASN A 46 10.85 6.99 13.64
N LEU A 47 9.80 6.51 14.31
CA LEU A 47 8.54 6.11 13.67
C LEU A 47 7.86 7.26 12.90
N ILE A 48 8.01 8.50 13.35
CA ILE A 48 7.46 9.66 12.64
C ILE A 48 8.15 9.81 11.27
N ASN A 49 9.49 9.78 11.25
CA ASN A 49 10.22 9.84 10.00
C ASN A 49 9.94 8.63 9.11
N PHE A 50 9.84 7.44 9.69
CA PHE A 50 9.51 6.22 8.96
C PHE A 50 8.14 6.31 8.24
N VAL A 51 7.12 6.83 8.92
CA VAL A 51 5.76 6.87 8.39
C VAL A 51 5.53 8.05 7.45
N TYR A 52 5.98 9.25 7.83
CA TYR A 52 5.57 10.50 7.17
C TYR A 52 6.64 11.15 6.31
N LYS A 53 7.92 10.82 6.49
CA LYS A 53 9.00 11.41 5.67
C LYS A 53 9.17 10.58 4.40
N SER A 54 9.25 11.26 3.26
CA SER A 54 9.53 10.60 1.98
C SER A 54 10.90 9.93 2.05
N VAL A 55 10.97 8.71 1.52
CA VAL A 55 12.21 7.95 1.59
C VAL A 55 13.19 8.45 0.53
N PRO A 56 14.41 8.89 0.91
CA PRO A 56 15.38 9.37 -0.07
C PRO A 56 15.85 8.21 -0.95
N ILE A 57 15.82 8.42 -2.26
CA ILE A 57 16.37 7.50 -3.24
C ILE A 57 17.88 7.70 -3.30
N ARG A 58 18.65 6.60 -3.31
CA ARG A 58 20.11 6.63 -3.53
C ARG A 58 20.50 6.30 -4.97
N THR A 59 19.71 5.50 -5.67
CA THR A 59 19.89 5.16 -7.10
C THR A 59 18.52 5.12 -7.81
N ASP A 60 18.47 5.44 -9.11
CA ASP A 60 17.19 5.57 -9.84
C ASP A 60 16.34 4.28 -9.92
N ASP A 61 16.97 3.12 -9.67
CA ASP A 61 16.34 1.79 -9.73
C ASP A 61 15.82 1.28 -8.38
N ASP A 62 16.15 1.93 -7.27
CA ASP A 62 15.75 1.47 -5.93
C ASP A 62 14.28 1.83 -5.63
N LYS A 63 13.38 0.85 -5.83
CA LYS A 63 11.99 0.89 -5.34
C LYS A 63 11.85 0.12 -4.03
N TYR A 64 11.10 0.69 -3.10
CA TYR A 64 10.63 0.01 -1.90
C TYR A 64 9.49 -0.95 -2.27
N LYS A 65 9.62 -2.23 -1.89
CA LYS A 65 8.73 -3.31 -2.35
C LYS A 65 7.88 -3.86 -1.21
N PHE A 66 6.57 -3.85 -1.38
CA PHE A 66 5.63 -4.38 -0.41
C PHE A 66 4.63 -5.32 -1.08
N ASN A 67 4.17 -6.31 -0.32
CA ASN A 67 3.01 -7.12 -0.67
C ASN A 67 1.83 -6.71 0.20
N ILE A 68 0.64 -6.73 -0.36
CA ILE A 68 -0.60 -6.42 0.34
C ILE A 68 -1.49 -7.65 0.28
N TYR A 69 -1.89 -8.15 1.45
CA TYR A 69 -2.73 -9.33 1.59
C TYR A 69 -4.08 -8.93 2.19
N LYS A 70 -5.17 -9.18 1.47
CA LYS A 70 -6.52 -8.96 1.97
C LYS A 70 -6.97 -10.16 2.80
N HIS A 71 -7.46 -9.87 3.99
CA HIS A 71 -8.05 -10.81 4.92
C HIS A 71 -9.51 -10.40 5.14
N ALA A 72 -10.44 -11.16 4.55
CA ALA A 72 -11.86 -11.00 4.82
C ALA A 72 -12.20 -11.63 6.18
N LYS A 73 -12.67 -10.82 7.13
CA LYS A 73 -13.40 -11.30 8.31
C LYS A 73 -14.88 -10.96 8.12
N PHE A 74 -15.77 -11.75 8.74
CA PHE A 74 -17.24 -11.69 8.58
C PHE A 74 -17.82 -10.28 8.34
N ASN A 75 -17.32 -9.25 9.04
CA ASN A 75 -17.82 -7.86 8.91
C ASN A 75 -16.75 -6.81 8.57
N LYS A 76 -15.49 -7.19 8.31
CA LYS A 76 -14.39 -6.23 8.09
C LYS A 76 -13.37 -6.75 7.09
N ASN A 77 -12.99 -5.89 6.14
CA ASN A 77 -11.84 -6.12 5.29
C ASN A 77 -10.60 -5.55 5.98
N ILE A 78 -9.63 -6.41 6.25
CA ILE A 78 -8.31 -6.04 6.78
C ILE A 78 -7.29 -6.29 5.67
N TYR A 79 -6.35 -5.38 5.49
CA TYR A 79 -5.29 -5.50 4.49
C TYR A 79 -3.95 -5.37 5.18
N ASP A 80 -3.15 -6.42 5.14
CA ASP A 80 -1.81 -6.45 5.73
C ASP A 80 -0.80 -5.97 4.70
N ILE A 81 0.09 -5.05 5.11
CA ILE A 81 1.18 -4.52 4.28
C ILE A 81 2.49 -5.13 4.77
N VAL A 82 3.03 -6.01 3.96
CA VAL A 82 4.19 -6.85 4.27
C VAL A 82 5.38 -6.37 3.48
N CYS A 83 6.49 -6.10 4.16
CA CYS A 83 7.75 -5.82 3.48
C CYS A 83 8.20 -7.04 2.69
N TYR A 84 8.56 -6.84 1.42
CA TYR A 84 9.03 -7.92 0.55
C TYR A 84 10.33 -8.57 1.06
N ASP A 85 11.30 -7.79 1.52
CA ASP A 85 12.60 -8.33 1.94
C ASP A 85 12.55 -8.94 3.35
N SER A 86 11.97 -8.22 4.33
CA SER A 86 11.96 -8.67 5.73
C SER A 86 10.78 -9.59 6.07
N GLN A 87 9.76 -9.67 5.21
CA GLN A 87 8.53 -10.43 5.42
C GLN A 87 7.75 -10.03 6.68
N GLN A 88 8.07 -8.87 7.26
CA GLN A 88 7.37 -8.32 8.41
C GLN A 88 6.12 -7.57 7.96
N ILE A 89 5.02 -7.75 8.69
CA ILE A 89 3.81 -6.93 8.54
C ILE A 89 4.14 -5.57 9.15
N VAL A 90 4.39 -4.56 8.32
CA VAL A 90 4.80 -3.22 8.73
C VAL A 90 3.60 -2.38 9.15
N ALA A 91 2.51 -2.50 8.40
CA ALA A 91 1.27 -1.77 8.62
C ALA A 91 0.09 -2.64 8.21
N TYR A 92 -1.11 -2.22 8.59
CA TYR A 92 -2.35 -2.76 8.07
C TYR A 92 -3.40 -1.66 7.99
N PHE A 93 -4.42 -1.84 7.16
CA PHE A 93 -5.56 -0.93 7.15
C PHE A 93 -6.89 -1.67 7.16
N ILE A 94 -7.89 -1.01 7.75
CA ILE A 94 -9.22 -1.57 7.95
C ILE A 94 -10.23 -0.67 7.24
N GLN A 95 -11.08 -1.28 6.42
CA GLN A 95 -12.16 -0.56 5.78
C GLN A 95 -13.40 -0.47 6.69
N THR A 96 -13.92 0.73 6.87
CA THR A 96 -15.21 1.01 7.50
C THR A 96 -16.12 1.80 6.54
N LYS A 97 -17.43 1.63 6.67
CA LYS A 97 -18.43 2.28 5.80
C LYS A 97 -19.42 3.05 6.67
N SER A 98 -19.66 4.31 6.34
CA SER A 98 -20.74 5.11 6.93
C SER A 98 -21.86 5.29 5.91
N TYR A 99 -23.00 4.67 6.18
CA TYR A 99 -24.19 4.75 5.32
C TYR A 99 -24.80 6.16 5.32
N TYR A 100 -24.98 6.75 6.50
CA TYR A 100 -25.58 8.09 6.65
C TYR A 100 -24.77 9.18 5.95
N LYS A 101 -23.45 9.17 6.09
CA LYS A 101 -22.58 10.20 5.49
C LYS A 101 -22.22 9.92 4.03
N LYS A 102 -22.59 8.76 3.48
CA LYS A 102 -22.13 8.26 2.17
C LYS A 102 -20.60 8.34 1.99
N ILE A 103 -19.87 8.01 3.06
CA ILE A 103 -18.39 8.02 3.10
C ILE A 103 -17.88 6.62 3.43
N LYS A 104 -16.75 6.26 2.85
CA LYS A 104 -15.94 5.09 3.20
C LYS A 104 -14.65 5.59 3.83
N THR A 105 -14.21 4.92 4.89
CA THR A 105 -12.97 5.26 5.59
C THR A 105 -12.06 4.04 5.62
N PHE A 106 -10.77 4.26 5.42
CA PHE A 106 -9.72 3.26 5.55
C PHE A 106 -8.78 3.72 6.67
N ASP A 107 -8.95 3.14 7.85
CA ASP A 107 -8.12 3.45 9.01
C ASP A 107 -6.80 2.69 8.89
N ILE A 108 -5.68 3.41 8.95
CA ILE A 108 -4.33 2.90 8.73
C ILE A 108 -3.61 2.80 10.07
N PHE A 109 -3.06 1.63 10.34
CA PHE A 109 -2.36 1.32 11.57
C PHE A 109 -0.93 0.87 11.25
N LEU A 110 0.03 1.44 11.97
CA LEU A 110 1.37 0.88 12.02
C LEU A 110 1.33 -0.38 12.88
N ASN A 111 1.80 -1.51 12.36
CA ASN A 111 1.79 -2.79 13.07
C ASN A 111 2.97 -2.91 14.06
N TYR A 112 3.12 -1.85 14.84
CA TYR A 112 4.16 -1.66 15.82
C TYR A 112 3.47 -1.44 17.16
N ASN A 113 3.72 -2.31 18.12
CA ASN A 113 3.23 -2.12 19.48
C ASN A 113 4.29 -1.36 20.28
N PHE A 114 4.16 -0.03 20.35
CA PHE A 114 4.92 0.78 21.27
C PHE A 114 4.13 0.85 22.58
N ASN A 115 4.41 -0.05 23.53
CA ASN A 115 3.93 0.12 24.90
C ASN A 115 4.71 1.30 25.52
N LEU A 116 4.34 2.54 25.18
CA LEU A 116 4.72 3.70 26.00
C LEU A 116 4.03 3.50 27.35
N PRO A 117 4.76 3.37 28.47
CA PRO A 117 4.12 3.34 29.76
C PRO A 117 3.38 4.67 29.91
N LYS A 118 2.08 4.61 30.28
CA LYS A 118 1.34 5.79 30.70
C LYS A 118 2.13 6.39 31.87
N SER A 119 2.78 7.54 31.63
CA SER A 119 3.75 8.10 32.56
C SER A 119 3.04 8.72 33.77
N ASN A 120 2.97 7.97 34.86
CA ASN A 120 2.94 8.50 36.23
C ASN A 120 4.33 8.33 36.91
N ILE A 121 5.41 8.24 36.13
CA ILE A 121 6.75 7.90 36.64
C ILE A 121 7.67 9.13 36.57
N LEU A 122 8.38 9.39 37.66
CA LEU A 122 9.24 10.55 37.96
C LEU A 122 10.39 10.85 36.95
N TYR A 123 10.70 9.96 35.99
CA TYR A 123 11.87 10.11 35.11
C TYR A 123 11.61 9.75 33.63
N PRO A 124 10.85 10.58 32.90
CA PRO A 124 10.52 10.34 31.48
C PRO A 124 11.76 10.24 30.57
N ASN A 125 12.84 10.96 30.86
CA ASN A 125 14.05 10.95 30.05
C ASN A 125 14.84 9.63 30.13
N LEU A 126 14.90 9.01 31.31
CA LEU A 126 15.58 7.72 31.50
C LEU A 126 14.83 6.59 30.78
N ILE A 127 13.50 6.64 30.85
CA ILE A 127 12.61 5.70 30.15
C ILE A 127 12.80 5.82 28.63
N LEU A 128 12.83 7.04 28.09
CA LEU A 128 13.12 7.28 26.66
C LEU A 128 14.49 6.71 26.25
N HIS A 129 15.50 6.83 27.13
CA HIS A 129 16.83 6.29 26.89
C HIS A 129 16.83 4.76 26.89
N ILE A 130 16.21 4.10 27.86
CA ILE A 130 16.06 2.63 27.91
C ILE A 130 15.31 2.11 26.68
N TYR A 131 14.23 2.79 26.25
CA TYR A 131 13.49 2.43 25.05
C TYR A 131 14.28 2.62 23.75
N SER A 132 15.35 3.42 23.75
CA SER A 132 16.24 3.54 22.58
C SER A 132 17.07 2.27 22.34
N PHE A 133 17.26 1.44 23.37
CA PHE A 133 18.01 0.18 23.30
C PHE A 133 17.14 -1.06 23.05
N LEU A 134 15.82 -0.96 23.19
CA LEU A 134 14.95 -2.12 22.98
C LEU A 134 14.78 -2.41 21.47
N PRO A 135 14.87 -3.68 21.05
CA PRO A 135 14.71 -4.05 19.65
C PRO A 135 13.29 -3.69 19.16
N LYS A 136 13.24 -2.73 18.24
CA LYS A 136 12.02 -2.17 17.68
C LYS A 136 11.48 -3.08 16.57
N GLN A 137 10.79 -4.15 16.95
CA GLN A 137 10.29 -5.16 16.01
C GLN A 137 8.79 -4.99 15.72
N PHE A 138 8.42 -5.17 14.45
CA PHE A 138 7.02 -5.24 14.02
C PHE A 138 6.37 -6.55 14.49
N ASN A 139 5.08 -6.51 14.78
CA ASN A 139 4.36 -7.72 15.19
C ASN A 139 4.24 -8.72 14.03
N LYS A 140 4.27 -10.02 14.33
CA LYS A 140 4.03 -11.09 13.33
C LYS A 140 2.57 -11.19 12.88
N THR A 141 1.65 -10.57 13.61
CA THR A 141 0.19 -10.58 13.37
C THR A 141 -0.39 -9.20 13.66
N HIS A 142 -1.55 -8.86 13.09
CA HIS A 142 -2.28 -7.62 13.43
C HIS A 142 -2.60 -7.59 14.94
N LYS A 143 -1.88 -6.79 15.73
CA LYS A 143 -2.10 -6.69 17.18
C LYS A 143 -1.91 -5.26 17.67
N ASN A 144 -3.02 -4.64 18.12
CA ASN A 144 -3.05 -3.30 18.73
C ASN A 144 -2.12 -2.29 18.05
N GLY A 145 -2.23 -2.16 16.71
CA GLY A 145 -1.37 -1.26 15.95
C GLY A 145 -1.56 0.21 16.35
N THR A 146 -0.52 1.01 16.13
CA THR A 146 -0.56 2.44 16.38
C THR A 146 -1.32 3.13 15.24
N PHE A 147 -2.47 3.74 15.54
CA PHE A 147 -3.24 4.50 14.54
C PHE A 147 -2.41 5.65 13.99
N ILE A 148 -2.36 5.74 12.66
CA ILE A 148 -1.36 6.51 11.94
C ILE A 148 -2.00 7.49 10.92
N GLY A 149 -3.26 7.27 10.58
CA GLY A 149 -4.04 8.14 9.72
C GLY A 149 -5.21 7.39 9.12
N SER A 150 -6.01 8.08 8.32
CA SER A 150 -7.16 7.49 7.61
C SER A 150 -7.30 8.07 6.22
N ILE A 151 -7.70 7.24 5.27
CA ILE A 151 -8.15 7.70 3.95
C ILE A 151 -9.66 7.77 3.95
N GLN A 152 -10.21 8.93 3.60
CA GLN A 152 -11.64 9.12 3.38
C GLN A 152 -11.92 9.19 1.88
N THR A 153 -13.00 8.54 1.46
CA THR A 153 -13.48 8.57 0.08
C THR A 153 -14.99 8.52 0.00
N ASP A 154 -15.54 9.08 -1.07
CA ASP A 154 -16.96 8.94 -1.39
C ASP A 154 -17.30 7.51 -1.81
N TRP A 155 -18.59 7.20 -1.90
CA TRP A 155 -19.04 5.85 -2.25
C TRP A 155 -18.68 5.41 -3.66
N ASN A 156 -18.50 6.36 -4.58
CA ASN A 156 -18.15 6.12 -5.98
C ASN A 156 -16.63 6.09 -6.20
N TYR A 157 -15.84 6.26 -5.14
CA TYR A 157 -14.38 6.24 -5.19
C TYR A 157 -13.79 7.33 -6.11
N GLN A 158 -14.42 8.50 -6.16
CA GLN A 158 -13.97 9.59 -7.02
C GLN A 158 -12.89 10.45 -6.36
N ASN A 159 -12.95 10.66 -5.05
CA ASN A 159 -12.02 11.50 -4.31
C ASN A 159 -11.47 10.74 -3.10
N PHE A 160 -10.16 10.82 -2.88
CA PHE A 160 -9.48 10.22 -1.73
C PHE A 160 -8.66 11.28 -1.01
N ILE A 161 -8.84 11.40 0.30
CA ILE A 161 -8.12 12.39 1.11
C ILE A 161 -7.50 11.69 2.32
N LEU A 162 -6.19 11.88 2.50
CA LEU A 162 -5.47 11.39 3.68
C LEU A 162 -5.59 12.39 4.83
N ASN A 163 -6.17 11.93 5.95
CA ASN A 163 -6.21 12.67 7.21
C ASN A 163 -5.28 12.01 8.24
N VAL A 164 -4.34 12.79 8.81
CA VAL A 164 -3.38 12.34 9.82
C VAL A 164 -3.50 13.07 11.16
N ASP A 165 -4.50 13.94 11.31
CA ASP A 165 -4.62 14.86 12.45
C ASP A 165 -4.76 14.10 13.78
N ASN A 166 -5.48 12.98 13.74
CA ASN A 166 -5.72 12.13 14.92
C ASN A 166 -4.67 11.03 15.09
N SER A 167 -3.56 11.08 14.37
CA SER A 167 -2.51 10.07 14.45
C SER A 167 -1.93 9.98 15.86
N ASN A 168 -1.79 8.76 16.37
CA ASN A 168 -1.16 8.50 17.66
C ASN A 168 0.34 8.82 17.65
N LEU A 169 0.98 8.89 16.48
CA LEU A 169 2.38 9.27 16.33
C LEU A 169 2.58 10.80 16.29
N CYS A 170 1.54 11.55 15.96
CA CYS A 170 1.63 13.00 15.69
C CYS A 170 0.95 13.86 16.75
N LYS A 171 0.51 13.26 17.88
CA LYS A 171 -0.05 14.01 19.01
C LYS A 171 0.92 15.14 19.38
N ASN A 172 0.50 16.38 19.14
CA ASN A 172 1.22 17.64 19.41
C ASN A 172 2.27 18.09 18.35
N LYS A 173 2.32 17.51 17.15
CA LYS A 173 3.14 18.02 16.02
C LYS A 173 2.26 18.36 14.83
N ILE A 174 2.41 19.58 14.29
CA ILE A 174 1.74 20.00 13.06
C ILE A 174 2.35 19.21 11.90
N ILE A 175 1.64 18.18 11.47
CA ILE A 175 1.86 17.53 10.18
C ILE A 175 0.78 18.08 9.26
N THR A 176 1.17 18.73 8.16
CA THR A 176 0.22 19.39 7.25
C THR A 176 -0.88 18.45 6.77
N ASN A 177 -2.14 18.90 6.82
CA ASN A 177 -3.36 18.12 6.55
C ASN A 177 -3.53 17.64 5.08
N TYR A 178 -2.54 17.85 4.21
CA TYR A 178 -2.62 17.59 2.76
C TYR A 178 -1.47 16.73 2.25
N LEU A 179 -1.17 15.63 2.94
CA LEU A 179 -0.08 14.72 2.54
C LEU A 179 -0.38 13.94 1.25
N TYR A 180 -1.67 13.68 0.97
CA TYR A 180 -2.12 12.93 -0.19
C TYR A 180 -3.58 13.28 -0.53
N ASN A 181 -3.82 13.59 -1.80
CA ASN A 181 -5.16 13.70 -2.38
C ASN A 181 -5.16 12.98 -3.74
N ALA A 182 -6.19 12.19 -4.03
CA ALA A 182 -6.37 11.58 -5.34
C ALA A 182 -7.78 11.81 -5.89
N LYS A 183 -7.86 12.02 -7.21
CA LYS A 183 -9.10 12.08 -7.97
C LYS A 183 -9.12 10.97 -9.02
N GLN A 184 -10.25 10.27 -9.12
CA GLN A 184 -10.50 9.25 -10.13
C GLN A 184 -11.65 9.66 -11.04
N TYR A 185 -11.44 9.48 -12.33
CA TYR A 185 -12.45 9.75 -13.35
C TYR A 185 -12.14 8.90 -14.60
N ILE A 186 -13.08 8.81 -15.53
CA ILE A 186 -12.92 8.05 -16.76
C ILE A 186 -12.03 8.85 -17.73
N TYR A 187 -11.13 8.19 -18.47
CA TYR A 187 -10.35 8.89 -19.49
C TYR A 187 -11.27 9.58 -20.51
N PRO A 188 -11.00 10.84 -20.90
CA PRO A 188 -11.71 11.48 -21.99
C PRO A 188 -11.35 10.80 -23.32
N ASN A 189 -12.23 10.94 -24.32
CA ASN A 189 -12.04 10.41 -25.68
C ASN A 189 -11.76 8.90 -25.66
N LEU A 190 -12.77 8.14 -25.21
CA LEU A 190 -12.72 6.69 -25.21
C LEU A 190 -12.66 6.17 -26.65
N THR A 191 -11.85 5.13 -26.83
CA THR A 191 -11.81 4.30 -28.03
C THR A 191 -13.06 3.44 -28.13
N LEU A 192 -13.33 2.88 -29.30
CA LEU A 192 -14.52 2.06 -29.53
C LEU A 192 -14.49 0.81 -28.63
N GLU A 193 -13.31 0.19 -28.46
CA GLU A 193 -13.06 -0.97 -27.60
C GLU A 193 -13.35 -0.65 -26.12
N GLU A 194 -13.02 0.55 -25.67
CA GLU A 194 -13.33 1.03 -24.32
C GLU A 194 -14.84 1.21 -24.08
N HIS A 195 -15.62 1.52 -25.12
CA HIS A 195 -17.08 1.59 -25.01
C HIS A 195 -17.72 0.21 -24.86
N TYR A 196 -17.12 -0.82 -25.44
CA TYR A 196 -17.59 -2.22 -25.31
C TYR A 196 -17.08 -2.92 -24.05
N THR A 197 -16.05 -2.37 -23.40
CA THR A 197 -15.44 -2.94 -22.19
C THR A 197 -15.66 -2.05 -20.96
N ARG A 198 -15.00 -2.36 -19.84
CA ARG A 198 -15.09 -1.50 -18.65
C ARG A 198 -14.23 -0.25 -18.87
N PRO A 199 -14.79 0.96 -18.69
CA PRO A 199 -14.04 2.19 -18.91
C PRO A 199 -12.78 2.26 -18.06
N ILE A 200 -11.68 2.70 -18.68
CA ILE A 200 -10.40 2.86 -17.99
C ILE A 200 -10.45 4.13 -17.14
N LYS A 201 -10.11 3.99 -15.85
CA LYS A 201 -10.03 5.12 -14.92
C LYS A 201 -8.67 5.79 -14.97
N LYS A 202 -8.67 7.09 -15.23
CA LYS A 202 -7.56 8.01 -14.93
C LYS A 202 -7.59 8.36 -13.44
N THR A 203 -6.42 8.44 -12.85
CA THR A 203 -6.17 8.78 -11.45
C THR A 203 -5.10 9.84 -11.40
N GLU A 204 -5.45 10.98 -10.82
CA GLU A 204 -4.53 12.09 -10.58
C GLU A 204 -4.30 12.20 -9.09
N ILE A 205 -3.03 12.24 -8.69
CA ILE A 205 -2.64 12.26 -7.28
C ILE A 205 -1.75 13.49 -7.05
N SER A 206 -2.07 14.22 -5.98
CA SER A 206 -1.24 15.29 -5.44
C SER A 206 -0.66 14.85 -4.11
N ILE A 207 0.67 14.78 -4.04
CA ILE A 207 1.43 14.40 -2.85
C ILE A 207 2.22 15.63 -2.39
N ARG A 208 2.13 15.98 -1.10
CA ARG A 208 2.99 17.02 -0.52
C ARG A 208 4.13 16.37 0.25
N ASN A 209 5.36 16.72 -0.11
CA ASN A 209 6.54 16.36 0.68
C ASN A 209 6.82 17.46 1.71
N ASN A 210 7.52 17.13 2.80
CA ASN A 210 7.84 18.05 3.91
C ASN A 210 8.48 19.39 3.49
N ASN A 211 9.03 19.47 2.27
CA ASN A 211 9.62 20.68 1.68
C ASN A 211 8.61 21.50 0.83
N GLN A 212 7.31 21.43 1.12
CA GLN A 212 6.20 22.13 0.46
C GLN A 212 5.98 21.88 -1.04
N LYS A 213 6.94 21.29 -1.76
CA LYS A 213 6.77 20.90 -3.17
C LYS A 213 5.70 19.82 -3.29
N THR A 214 4.64 20.14 -4.02
CA THR A 214 3.62 19.19 -4.43
C THR A 214 4.16 18.39 -5.61
N LEU A 215 4.27 17.08 -5.43
CA LEU A 215 4.50 16.12 -6.50
C LEU A 215 3.13 15.72 -7.06
N ALA A 216 2.88 16.07 -8.31
CA ALA A 216 1.75 15.56 -9.07
C ALA A 216 2.18 14.26 -9.79
N ILE A 217 1.41 13.19 -9.62
CA ILE A 217 1.59 11.94 -10.34
C ILE A 217 0.27 11.50 -10.97
N THR A 218 0.36 10.84 -12.12
CA THR A 218 -0.80 10.31 -12.84
C THR A 218 -0.53 8.88 -13.24
N ASN A 219 -1.58 8.07 -13.43
CA ASN A 219 -1.36 6.74 -13.97
C ASN A 219 -1.11 6.76 -15.47
N ILE A 220 -0.24 5.86 -15.92
CA ILE A 220 -0.09 5.52 -17.33
C ILE A 220 -1.42 4.96 -17.82
N ARG A 221 -1.86 5.39 -19.02
CA ARG A 221 -2.97 4.76 -19.73
C ARG A 221 -2.44 3.45 -20.33
N PRO A 222 -3.03 2.29 -20.01
CA PRO A 222 -2.60 1.04 -20.62
C PRO A 222 -2.85 1.07 -22.12
N GLU A 223 -2.05 0.32 -22.86
CA GLU A 223 -2.13 0.21 -24.32
C GLU A 223 -2.97 -1.01 -24.69
N TRP A 224 -3.72 -0.90 -25.79
CA TRP A 224 -4.47 -2.03 -26.32
C TRP A 224 -3.51 -3.02 -26.99
N ASP A 225 -3.52 -4.26 -26.53
CA ASP A 225 -2.77 -5.35 -27.12
C ASP A 225 -3.69 -6.14 -28.05
N GLU A 226 -3.45 -6.05 -29.36
CA GLU A 226 -4.26 -6.70 -30.38
C GLU A 226 -4.14 -8.24 -30.34
N GLU A 227 -2.99 -8.79 -29.95
CA GLU A 227 -2.79 -10.23 -29.89
C GLU A 227 -3.53 -10.84 -28.70
N LEU A 228 -3.42 -10.18 -27.54
CA LEU A 228 -4.03 -10.63 -26.30
C LEU A 228 -5.48 -10.13 -26.12
N GLN A 229 -5.93 -9.20 -26.96
CA GLN A 229 -7.23 -8.53 -26.92
C GLN A 229 -7.53 -7.93 -25.53
N ILE A 230 -6.53 -7.30 -24.93
CA ILE A 230 -6.62 -6.70 -23.59
C ILE A 230 -5.78 -5.44 -23.47
N TYR A 231 -6.16 -4.57 -22.53
CA TYR A 231 -5.30 -3.45 -22.13
C TYR A 231 -4.14 -3.93 -21.24
N THR A 232 -2.90 -3.63 -21.62
CA THR A 232 -1.68 -4.05 -20.93
C THR A 232 -0.73 -2.87 -20.64
N PHE A 233 0.26 -3.13 -19.80
CA PHE A 233 1.39 -2.23 -19.58
C PHE A 233 2.65 -2.91 -20.11
N GLN A 234 3.60 -2.15 -20.65
CA GLN A 234 4.87 -2.70 -21.15
C GLN A 234 5.77 -3.25 -20.02
N ASN A 235 5.71 -2.64 -18.83
CA ASN A 235 6.50 -3.07 -17.67
C ASN A 235 5.59 -3.68 -16.60
N TRP A 236 5.75 -4.94 -16.26
CA TRP A 236 4.90 -5.61 -15.27
C TRP A 236 5.46 -5.56 -13.84
N GLY A 237 6.74 -5.23 -13.68
CA GLY A 237 7.41 -5.32 -12.39
C GLY A 237 7.20 -6.68 -11.74
N ARG A 238 6.55 -6.70 -10.57
CA ARG A 238 6.21 -7.93 -9.81
C ARG A 238 4.76 -8.40 -9.99
N ILE A 239 3.99 -7.79 -10.89
CA ILE A 239 2.58 -8.15 -11.15
C ILE A 239 2.55 -9.51 -11.85
N ARG A 240 1.70 -10.42 -11.38
CA ARG A 240 1.58 -11.80 -11.90
C ARG A 240 0.20 -12.15 -12.46
N ALA A 241 -0.82 -11.31 -12.26
CA ALA A 241 -2.17 -11.57 -12.78
C ALA A 241 -2.85 -10.33 -13.37
N LYS A 242 -3.75 -10.58 -14.33
CA LYS A 242 -4.63 -9.57 -14.93
C LYS A 242 -5.64 -9.05 -13.89
N SER A 243 -5.83 -7.72 -13.83
CA SER A 243 -6.77 -7.07 -12.91
C SER A 243 -7.02 -5.62 -13.33
N THR A 244 -8.27 -5.14 -13.16
CA THR A 244 -8.61 -3.71 -13.34
C THR A 244 -7.90 -2.78 -12.36
N LYS A 245 -7.31 -3.36 -11.31
CA LYS A 245 -6.57 -2.63 -10.28
C LYS A 245 -5.10 -2.43 -10.64
N ASN A 246 -4.57 -3.14 -11.65
CA ASN A 246 -3.18 -2.99 -12.09
C ASN A 246 -2.98 -1.55 -12.58
N THR A 247 -1.97 -0.86 -12.06
CA THR A 247 -1.76 0.57 -12.33
C THR A 247 -0.29 0.92 -12.12
N GLN A 248 0.28 1.68 -13.04
CA GLN A 248 1.58 2.31 -12.90
C GLN A 248 1.43 3.82 -12.84
N PHE A 249 2.17 4.47 -11.94
CA PHE A 249 2.17 5.92 -11.79
C PHE A 249 3.49 6.52 -12.21
N VAL A 250 3.40 7.64 -12.92
CA VAL A 250 4.55 8.42 -13.39
C VAL A 250 4.54 9.83 -12.81
N ASP A 251 5.72 10.43 -12.70
CA ASP A 251 5.86 11.87 -12.43
C ASP A 251 5.73 12.71 -13.71
N LYS A 252 5.91 14.02 -13.55
CA LYS A 252 5.92 14.99 -14.66
C LYS A 252 6.98 14.74 -15.75
N ASN A 253 7.99 13.93 -15.45
CA ASN A 253 9.09 13.58 -16.35
C ASN A 253 8.90 12.18 -16.94
N ASN A 254 7.71 11.57 -16.79
CA ASN A 254 7.39 10.20 -17.20
C ASN A 254 8.20 9.10 -16.49
N ASN A 255 8.84 9.40 -15.36
CA ASN A 255 9.53 8.38 -14.57
C ASN A 255 8.53 7.56 -13.76
N ILE A 256 8.61 6.23 -13.81
CA ILE A 256 7.73 5.36 -13.00
C ILE A 256 8.06 5.51 -11.52
N ILE A 257 7.14 6.12 -10.76
CA ILE A 257 7.28 6.38 -9.32
C ILE A 257 6.64 5.27 -8.48
N ALA A 258 5.55 4.66 -8.96
CA ALA A 258 4.90 3.56 -8.27
C ALA A 258 4.29 2.54 -9.21
N ILE A 259 4.27 1.28 -8.79
CA ILE A 259 3.60 0.16 -9.45
C ILE A 259 2.72 -0.52 -8.42
N PHE A 260 1.45 -0.68 -8.76
CA PHE A 260 0.49 -1.45 -7.99
C PHE A 260 -0.16 -2.49 -8.90
N GLY A 261 -0.35 -3.72 -8.41
CA GLY A 261 -1.11 -4.71 -9.16
C GLY A 261 -1.26 -6.03 -8.46
N ARG A 262 -1.96 -6.96 -9.11
CA ARG A 262 -2.34 -8.26 -8.54
C ARG A 262 -1.20 -9.28 -8.69
N LEU A 263 -0.96 -10.04 -7.62
CA LEU A 263 -0.12 -11.25 -7.64
C LEU A 263 -0.93 -12.42 -8.20
N GLU A 264 -0.53 -13.65 -7.91
CA GLU A 264 -1.20 -14.86 -8.42
C GLU A 264 -2.66 -14.98 -7.91
N PHE A 265 -2.89 -14.64 -6.64
CA PHE A 265 -4.20 -14.82 -5.99
C PHE A 265 -5.01 -13.50 -5.92
N GLU A 266 -6.34 -13.61 -5.83
CA GLU A 266 -7.26 -12.44 -5.88
C GLU A 266 -7.09 -11.43 -4.76
N ASP A 267 -6.68 -11.93 -3.61
CA ASP A 267 -6.51 -11.14 -2.39
C ASP A 267 -5.05 -10.74 -2.17
N GLU A 268 -4.21 -10.83 -3.20
CA GLU A 268 -2.78 -10.55 -3.10
C GLU A 268 -2.34 -9.51 -4.13
N TYR A 269 -1.63 -8.50 -3.65
CA TYR A 269 -1.22 -7.35 -4.44
C TYR A 269 0.24 -6.98 -4.17
N VAL A 270 0.86 -6.31 -5.12
CA VAL A 270 2.17 -5.66 -4.97
C VAL A 270 1.99 -4.16 -4.88
N LEU A 271 2.87 -3.52 -4.12
CA LEU A 271 3.07 -2.09 -4.07
C LEU A 271 4.57 -1.82 -4.10
N ASP A 272 5.06 -1.32 -5.23
CA ASP A 272 6.44 -0.88 -5.40
C ASP A 272 6.44 0.64 -5.55
N PHE A 273 7.25 1.38 -4.80
CA PHE A 273 7.27 2.83 -4.89
C PHE A 273 8.65 3.45 -4.60
N LYS A 274 8.84 4.68 -5.07
CA LYS A 274 10.00 5.53 -4.77
C LYS A 274 9.54 6.98 -4.53
N ASN A 275 10.35 7.83 -3.89
CA ASN A 275 10.02 9.25 -3.64
C ASN A 275 8.72 9.56 -2.86
N MET A 276 8.17 8.60 -2.12
CA MET A 276 6.98 8.78 -1.26
C MET A 276 7.28 8.33 0.17
N SER A 277 6.50 8.83 1.13
CA SER A 277 6.48 8.26 2.48
C SER A 277 5.66 6.98 2.52
N LEU A 278 5.83 6.18 3.57
CA LEU A 278 5.08 4.94 3.73
C LEU A 278 3.56 5.19 3.69
N ILE A 279 3.07 6.21 4.41
CA ILE A 279 1.63 6.48 4.46
C ILE A 279 1.06 6.95 3.11
N GLN A 280 1.84 7.70 2.33
CA GLN A 280 1.47 8.12 0.97
C GLN A 280 1.37 6.91 0.03
N ALA A 281 2.32 5.99 0.11
CA ALA A 281 2.31 4.77 -0.70
C ALA A 281 1.12 3.85 -0.32
N ILE A 282 0.80 3.73 0.97
CA ILE A 282 -0.38 2.99 1.42
C ILE A 282 -1.66 3.63 0.88
N SER A 283 -1.71 4.96 0.88
CA SER A 283 -2.85 5.73 0.36
C SER A 283 -3.04 5.51 -1.14
N LEU A 284 -1.94 5.45 -1.90
CA LEU A 284 -1.93 5.07 -3.31
C LEU A 284 -2.48 3.66 -3.52
N ALA A 285 -2.05 2.68 -2.73
CA ALA A 285 -2.59 1.33 -2.81
C ALA A 285 -4.10 1.27 -2.50
N ILE A 286 -4.58 2.02 -1.50
CA ILE A 286 -6.01 2.14 -1.21
C ILE A 286 -6.77 2.71 -2.41
N THR A 287 -6.24 3.75 -3.06
CA THR A 287 -6.83 4.33 -4.27
C THR A 287 -6.91 3.29 -5.40
N CYS A 288 -5.86 2.51 -5.65
CA CYS A 288 -5.86 1.46 -6.67
C CYS A 288 -6.80 0.28 -6.37
N LEU A 289 -6.89 -0.13 -5.10
CA LEU A 289 -7.76 -1.23 -4.67
C LEU A 289 -9.24 -0.96 -4.95
N ASN A 290 -9.62 0.31 -5.08
CA ASN A 290 -10.99 0.76 -5.25
C ASN A 290 -11.24 1.41 -6.64
N LYS A 291 -10.44 1.05 -7.65
CA LYS A 291 -10.73 1.36 -9.06
C LYS A 291 -11.88 0.53 -9.61
#